data_AF-A0A522SP21-F1
#
_entry.id   AF-A0A522SP21-F1
#
_cell.length_a   1.000
_cell.length_b   1.000
_cell.length_c   1.000
_cell.angle_alpha   90.00
_cell.angle_beta   90.00
_cell.angle_gamma   90.00
#
_symmetry.space_group_name_H-M   'P 1'
#
loop_
_entity.id
_entity.type
_entity.pdbx_description
1 polymer ?
#
loop_
_entity_poly.entity_id
_entity_poly.type
_entity_poly.pdbx_seq_one_letter_code
_entity_poly.pdbx_strand_id
1 'polypeptide(L)'
;MKKYAVLTIMGALAGIFYWSCNKVGPASNMDQTCTPQFPQDTVTYNNYVEGIITTYCTPTCHNGGGTGPGDFRTYQGILPYVNLFPSYVISDNAIMPMGNAPLPKNIRDSLNIWIQNCEPQ
;
A
#
# COMPACT_ATOMS: atom_id res chain seq x y z
N MET A 1 -35.15 -50.26 28.23
CA MET A 1 -33.71 -50.13 28.57
C MET A 1 -33.11 -49.03 27.71
N LYS A 2 -32.66 -47.93 28.33
CA LYS A 2 -31.99 -46.81 27.67
C LYS A 2 -30.59 -47.23 27.23
N LYS A 3 -30.19 -46.89 26.00
CA LYS A 3 -28.78 -46.68 25.64
C LYS A 3 -28.71 -45.48 24.71
N TYR A 4 -28.25 -44.35 25.26
CA TYR A 4 -27.82 -43.20 24.48
C TYR A 4 -26.44 -43.51 23.90
N ALA A 5 -26.26 -43.28 22.60
CA ALA A 5 -24.95 -43.16 22.00
C ALA A 5 -24.83 -41.73 21.46
N VAL A 6 -24.20 -40.87 22.27
CA VAL A 6 -23.68 -39.58 21.83
C VAL A 6 -22.35 -39.89 21.15
N LEU A 7 -22.22 -39.56 19.86
CA LEU A 7 -20.91 -39.45 19.21
C LEU A 7 -20.81 -38.07 18.57
N THR A 8 -20.02 -37.22 19.23
CA THR A 8 -19.58 -35.91 18.77
C THR A 8 -18.39 -36.08 17.81
N ILE A 9 -18.24 -35.13 16.88
CA ILE A 9 -16.98 -34.50 16.39
C ILE A 9 -16.97 -34.33 14.85
N MET A 10 -17.19 -33.08 14.46
CA MET A 10 -16.41 -32.21 13.54
C MET A 10 -15.71 -32.79 12.30
N GLY A 11 -15.84 -32.03 11.21
CA GLY A 11 -14.88 -31.96 10.10
C GLY A 11 -15.54 -32.24 8.75
N ALA A 12 -15.51 -31.40 7.73
CA ALA A 12 -14.85 -30.13 7.53
C ALA A 12 -15.72 -29.34 6.53
N LEU A 13 -16.19 -28.15 6.91
CA LEU A 13 -16.59 -27.17 5.92
C LEU A 13 -15.29 -26.66 5.30
N ALA A 14 -14.84 -27.33 4.23
CA ALA A 14 -13.86 -26.79 3.32
C ALA A 14 -14.51 -25.61 2.57
N GLY A 15 -14.70 -24.51 3.30
CA GLY A 15 -14.90 -23.20 2.72
C GLY A 15 -13.61 -22.86 2.02
N ILE A 16 -13.53 -23.21 0.74
CA ILE A 16 -12.53 -22.67 -0.16
C ILE A 16 -12.82 -21.17 -0.21
N PHE A 17 -12.16 -20.42 0.67
CA PHE A 17 -12.00 -18.99 0.52
C PHE A 17 -11.18 -18.81 -0.75
N TYR A 18 -11.89 -18.71 -1.89
CA TYR A 18 -11.36 -18.10 -3.08
C TYR A 18 -11.07 -16.64 -2.73
N TRP A 19 -9.93 -16.40 -2.08
CA TRP A 19 -9.26 -15.11 -2.15
C TRP A 19 -8.95 -14.90 -3.62
N SER A 20 -9.89 -14.27 -4.31
CA SER A 20 -9.70 -13.80 -5.67
C SER A 20 -8.48 -12.89 -5.62
N CYS A 21 -7.36 -13.33 -6.18
CA CYS A 21 -6.12 -12.57 -6.37
C CYS A 21 -6.31 -11.42 -7.38
N ASN A 22 -7.41 -10.70 -7.30
CA ASN A 22 -7.53 -9.46 -8.03
C ASN A 22 -6.75 -8.43 -7.21
N LYS A 23 -5.56 -8.05 -7.68
CA LYS A 23 -4.77 -6.92 -7.16
C LYS A 23 -5.47 -5.58 -7.47
N VAL A 24 -6.77 -5.50 -7.21
CA VAL A 24 -7.51 -4.25 -7.32
C VAL A 24 -7.11 -3.42 -6.13
N GLY A 25 -6.60 -2.22 -6.39
CA GLY A 25 -6.33 -1.28 -5.31
C GLY A 25 -7.60 -0.93 -4.55
N PRO A 26 -7.45 -0.45 -3.30
CA PRO A 26 -8.58 0.15 -2.62
C PRO A 26 -9.15 1.27 -3.49
N ALA A 27 -10.43 1.61 -3.29
CA ALA A 27 -11.01 2.76 -3.97
C ALA A 27 -10.11 3.98 -3.75
N SER A 28 -9.68 4.60 -4.85
CA SER A 28 -8.79 5.74 -4.77
C SER A 28 -9.55 6.91 -4.16
N ASN A 29 -9.05 7.47 -3.07
CA ASN A 29 -9.64 8.67 -2.45
C ASN A 29 -9.30 9.96 -3.23
N MET A 30 -9.05 9.86 -4.55
CA MET A 30 -8.68 11.00 -5.41
C MET A 30 -9.74 12.11 -5.51
N ASP A 31 -10.91 11.91 -4.89
CA ASP A 31 -12.02 12.87 -4.83
C ASP A 31 -12.03 13.71 -3.55
N GLN A 32 -10.97 13.67 -2.72
CA GLN A 32 -10.84 14.63 -1.63
C GLN A 32 -10.40 15.99 -2.19
N THR A 33 -11.14 17.04 -1.85
CA THR A 33 -10.71 18.44 -2.05
C THR A 33 -9.41 18.65 -1.30
N CYS A 34 -8.29 18.51 -2.00
CA CYS A 34 -6.96 18.74 -1.45
C CYS A 34 -6.51 20.18 -1.71
N THR A 35 -5.86 20.77 -0.71
CA THR A 35 -5.19 22.08 -0.81
C THR A 35 -3.70 21.87 -0.51
N PRO A 36 -2.79 22.22 -1.43
CA PRO A 36 -1.35 22.03 -1.19
C PRO A 36 -0.88 22.75 0.06
N GLN A 37 -0.22 22.03 0.98
CA GLN A 37 0.29 22.60 2.24
C GLN A 37 1.64 23.32 2.05
N PHE A 38 2.44 22.87 1.07
CA PHE A 38 3.75 23.42 0.74
C PHE A 38 3.83 23.78 -0.74
N PRO A 39 3.04 24.75 -1.24
CA PRO A 39 2.94 25.05 -2.67
C PRO A 39 4.24 25.56 -3.32
N GLN A 40 5.27 25.87 -2.52
CA GLN A 40 6.59 26.29 -3.00
C GLN A 40 7.58 25.13 -3.11
N ASP A 41 7.29 23.97 -2.51
CA ASP A 41 8.13 22.79 -2.63
C ASP A 41 7.98 22.18 -4.03
N THR A 42 9.10 21.82 -4.63
CA THR A 42 9.13 21.24 -5.97
C THR A 42 9.06 19.72 -5.93
N VAL A 43 8.48 19.09 -4.91
CA VAL A 43 8.41 17.62 -4.85
C VAL A 43 7.20 17.14 -5.65
N THR A 44 7.46 16.54 -6.81
CA THR A 44 6.46 15.91 -7.68
C THR A 44 6.76 14.43 -7.87
N TYR A 45 5.83 13.72 -8.53
CA TYR A 45 6.04 12.33 -8.86
C TYR A 45 7.27 12.14 -9.75
N ASN A 46 7.30 12.82 -10.88
CA ASN A 46 8.29 12.64 -11.94
C ASN A 46 9.71 13.06 -11.53
N ASN A 47 9.86 14.02 -10.62
CA ASN A 47 11.19 14.56 -10.29
C ASN A 47 11.82 14.00 -9.01
N TYR A 48 11.03 13.43 -8.09
CA TYR A 48 11.54 12.89 -6.83
C TYR A 48 10.93 11.53 -6.47
N VAL A 49 9.59 11.42 -6.46
CA VAL A 49 8.93 10.24 -5.89
C VAL A 49 9.11 9.00 -6.75
N GLU A 50 9.10 9.12 -8.08
CA GLU A 50 9.30 7.98 -8.99
C GLU A 50 10.62 7.26 -8.69
N GLY A 51 11.71 8.01 -8.48
CA GLY A 51 13.01 7.44 -8.11
C GLY A 51 12.96 6.67 -6.78
N ILE A 52 12.25 7.18 -5.78
CA ILE A 52 12.07 6.51 -4.49
C ILE A 52 11.26 5.22 -4.68
N ILE A 53 10.12 5.29 -5.37
CA ILE A 53 9.22 4.16 -5.58
C ILE A 53 9.91 3.05 -6.39
N THR A 54 10.62 3.42 -7.46
CA THR A 54 11.36 2.45 -8.30
C THR A 54 12.53 1.81 -7.57
N THR A 55 13.15 2.51 -6.62
CA THR A 55 14.27 1.98 -5.83
C THR A 55 13.80 1.03 -4.74
N TYR A 56 12.73 1.39 -4.02
CA TYR A 56 12.39 0.72 -2.76
C TYR A 56 11.14 -0.15 -2.82
N CYS A 57 10.21 0.10 -3.76
CA CYS A 57 8.87 -0.52 -3.75
C CYS A 57 8.67 -1.51 -4.91
N THR A 58 9.13 -1.16 -6.11
CA THR A 58 8.88 -1.95 -7.33
C THR A 58 9.80 -3.15 -7.56
N PRO A 59 11.07 -3.23 -7.10
CA PRO A 59 11.98 -4.29 -7.55
C PRO A 59 11.42 -5.71 -7.41
N THR A 60 10.64 -5.97 -6.35
CA THR A 60 10.08 -7.30 -6.05
C THR A 60 8.57 -7.31 -5.85
N CYS A 61 8.00 -6.27 -5.22
CA CYS A 61 6.62 -6.33 -4.73
C CYS A 61 5.63 -5.60 -5.64
N HIS A 62 5.86 -4.33 -5.97
CA HIS A 62 4.87 -3.47 -6.62
C HIS A 62 5.16 -3.21 -8.11
N ASN A 63 5.56 -4.24 -8.87
CA ASN A 63 5.86 -4.14 -10.32
C ASN A 63 4.73 -4.70 -11.22
N GLY A 64 3.48 -4.74 -10.73
CA GLY A 64 2.33 -5.32 -11.43
C GLY A 64 2.28 -6.85 -11.40
N GLY A 65 3.42 -7.53 -11.43
CA GLY A 65 3.54 -8.99 -11.31
C GLY A 65 3.85 -9.48 -9.89
N GLY A 66 4.43 -8.63 -9.05
CA GLY A 66 5.04 -8.99 -7.77
C GLY A 66 4.08 -9.37 -6.65
N THR A 67 4.62 -9.61 -5.46
CA THR A 67 3.84 -10.08 -4.29
C THR A 67 3.00 -8.98 -3.63
N GLY A 68 3.27 -7.71 -3.93
CA GLY A 68 2.53 -6.56 -3.41
C GLY A 68 1.29 -6.24 -4.25
N PRO A 69 0.32 -5.50 -3.68
CA PRO A 69 -0.82 -4.99 -4.42
C PRO A 69 -0.43 -3.87 -5.38
N GLY A 70 -1.14 -3.77 -6.51
CA GLY A 70 -0.96 -2.67 -7.47
C GLY A 70 0.31 -2.73 -8.30
N ASP A 71 0.40 -1.79 -9.24
CA ASP A 71 1.56 -1.57 -10.09
C ASP A 71 2.10 -0.16 -9.91
N PHE A 72 3.10 0.00 -9.04
CA PHE A 72 3.65 1.30 -8.68
C PHE A 72 4.71 1.77 -9.67
N ARG A 73 4.86 1.12 -10.82
CA ARG A 73 5.70 1.61 -11.93
C ARG A 73 5.06 2.79 -12.67
N THR A 74 3.79 3.10 -12.38
CA THR A 74 3.05 4.19 -13.00
C THR A 74 2.44 5.09 -11.95
N TYR A 75 2.34 6.38 -12.23
CA TYR A 75 1.67 7.35 -11.37
C TYR A 75 0.21 6.92 -11.06
N GLN A 76 -0.54 6.51 -12.07
CA GLN A 76 -1.92 6.06 -11.91
C GLN A 76 -2.03 4.79 -11.05
N GLY A 77 -1.03 3.92 -11.07
CA GLY A 77 -1.05 2.68 -10.32
C GLY A 77 -0.72 2.82 -8.84
N ILE A 78 -0.01 3.88 -8.43
CA ILE A 78 0.29 4.17 -7.03
C ILE A 78 -0.81 4.98 -6.32
N LEU A 79 -1.48 5.89 -7.04
CA LEU A 79 -2.47 6.83 -6.48
C LEU A 79 -3.56 6.20 -5.60
N PRO A 80 -4.14 5.03 -5.94
CA PRO A 80 -5.15 4.41 -5.08
C PRO A 80 -4.64 4.05 -3.68
N TYR A 81 -3.32 3.93 -3.49
CA TYR A 81 -2.70 3.42 -2.26
C TYR A 81 -2.03 4.51 -1.42
N VAL A 82 -2.03 5.76 -1.89
CA VAL A 82 -1.32 6.87 -1.23
C VAL A 82 -1.82 7.11 0.21
N ASN A 83 -3.12 6.90 0.45
CA ASN A 83 -3.73 6.98 1.78
C ASN A 83 -3.15 5.97 2.80
N LEU A 84 -2.46 4.92 2.35
CA LEU A 84 -1.79 3.95 3.22
C LEU A 84 -0.37 4.38 3.59
N PHE A 85 0.24 5.29 2.83
CA PHE A 85 1.64 5.70 3.03
C PHE A 85 1.90 6.27 4.43
N PRO A 86 1.02 7.10 5.04
CA PRO A 86 1.22 7.60 6.40
C PRO A 86 1.54 6.50 7.42
N SER A 87 0.77 5.41 7.40
CA SER A 87 0.92 4.31 8.36
C SER A 87 2.06 3.37 8.00
N TYR A 88 2.17 3.00 6.71
CA TYR A 88 3.04 1.90 6.30
C TYR A 88 4.44 2.34 5.87
N VAL A 89 4.62 3.59 5.42
CA VAL A 89 5.87 4.08 4.81
C VAL A 89 6.45 5.30 5.53
N ILE A 90 5.60 6.24 5.97
CA ILE A 90 6.02 7.56 6.47
C ILE A 90 6.25 7.58 7.97
N SER A 91 5.50 6.80 8.76
CA SER A 91 5.65 6.82 10.22
C SER A 91 7.04 6.34 10.70
N ASP A 92 7.45 6.75 11.90
CA ASP A 92 8.73 6.31 12.49
C ASP A 92 8.78 4.80 12.76
N ASN A 93 7.61 4.17 12.86
CA ASN A 93 7.45 2.72 13.02
C ASN A 93 6.95 2.05 11.73
N ALA A 94 7.19 2.69 10.57
CA ALA A 94 6.81 2.17 9.27
C ALA A 94 7.39 0.76 9.06
N ILE A 95 6.58 -0.10 8.42
CA ILE A 95 6.92 -1.51 8.16
C ILE A 95 7.19 -1.79 6.67
N MET A 96 6.99 -0.79 5.82
CA MET A 96 7.26 -0.85 4.39
C MET A 96 8.35 0.16 3.99
N PRO A 97 9.16 -0.17 2.97
CA PRO A 97 9.21 -1.44 2.26
C PRO A 97 9.89 -2.54 3.08
N MET A 98 9.43 -3.78 2.94
CA MET A 98 9.98 -4.92 3.67
C MET A 98 11.49 -5.06 3.43
N GLY A 99 12.27 -5.20 4.50
CA GLY A 99 13.75 -5.26 4.45
C GLY A 99 14.46 -3.90 4.36
N ASN A 100 13.72 -2.80 4.13
CA ASN A 100 14.25 -1.44 4.11
C ASN A 100 13.48 -0.48 5.05
N ALA A 101 12.56 -1.01 5.85
CA ALA A 101 11.72 -0.22 6.74
C ALA A 101 12.39 0.01 8.12
N PRO A 102 12.21 1.20 8.72
CA PRO A 102 11.68 2.40 8.11
C PRO A 102 12.68 3.00 7.10
N LEU A 103 12.18 3.65 6.05
CA LEU A 103 13.05 4.39 5.13
C LEU A 103 13.77 5.54 5.87
N PRO A 104 14.94 6.00 5.35
CA PRO A 104 15.63 7.18 5.88
C PRO A 104 14.68 8.38 6.00
N LYS A 105 14.83 9.16 7.07
CA LYS A 105 13.87 10.22 7.41
C LYS A 105 13.67 11.22 6.27
N ASN A 106 14.73 11.65 5.59
CA ASN A 106 14.65 12.56 4.46
C ASN A 106 13.80 11.99 3.29
N ILE A 107 13.87 10.69 3.04
CA ILE A 107 13.03 10.01 2.04
C ILE A 107 11.56 10.02 2.46
N ARG A 108 11.28 9.71 3.73
CA ARG A 108 9.92 9.77 4.30
C ARG A 108 9.34 11.18 4.26
N ASP A 109 10.17 12.18 4.56
CA ASP A 109 9.78 13.59 4.52
C ASP A 109 9.42 14.02 3.09
N SER A 110 10.22 13.64 2.07
CA SER A 110 9.89 13.94 0.67
C SER A 110 8.57 13.29 0.23
N LEU A 111 8.35 12.01 0.57
CA LEU A 111 7.08 11.33 0.28
C LEU A 111 5.90 12.02 0.97
N ASN A 112 6.07 12.45 2.21
CA ASN A 112 5.04 13.15 2.96
C ASN A 112 4.73 14.54 2.37
N ILE A 113 5.73 15.31 1.94
CA ILE A 113 5.53 16.60 1.25
C ILE A 113 4.72 16.40 -0.02
N TRP A 114 5.07 15.41 -0.84
CA TRP A 114 4.33 15.10 -2.08
C TRP A 114 2.84 14.84 -1.80
N ILE A 115 2.52 14.04 -0.80
CA ILE A 115 1.13 13.74 -0.40
C ILE A 115 0.43 15.00 0.13
N GLN A 116 1.08 15.76 1.00
CA GLN A 116 0.50 17.01 1.53
C GLN A 116 0.34 18.10 0.46
N ASN A 117 0.98 17.94 -0.70
CA ASN A 117 0.84 18.81 -1.86
C ASN A 117 -0.17 18.31 -2.91
N CYS A 118 -1.02 17.34 -2.55
CA CYS A 118 -2.03 16.77 -3.45
C CYS A 118 -1.42 15.94 -4.58
N GLU A 119 -0.34 15.22 -4.25
CA GLU A 119 0.33 14.27 -5.13
C GLU A 119 0.67 14.81 -6.52
N PRO A 120 1.28 16.00 -6.70
CA PRO A 120 1.53 16.55 -8.03
C PRO A 120 2.40 15.59 -8.84
N GLN A 121 2.09 15.46 -10.15
CA GLN A 121 2.84 14.57 -11.05
C GLN A 121 4.14 15.20 -11.53
#